data_AF-A0A2A2R7H7-F1
#
_entry.id   AF-A0A2A2R7H7-F1
#
_cell.length_a   1.000
_cell.length_b   1.000
_cell.length_c   1.000
_cell.angle_alpha   90.00
_cell.angle_beta   90.00
_cell.angle_gamma   90.00
#
_symmetry.space_group_name_H-M   'P 1'
#
loop_
_entity.id
_entity.type
_entity.pdbx_description
1 polymer ?
#
loop_
_entity_poly.entity_id
_entity_poly.type
_entity_poly.pdbx_seq_one_letter_code
_entity_poly.pdbx_strand_id
1 'polypeptide(L)'
;MTETTVKSPAPETKPDRWKQLLTPLGRLQAMSYVEGISLLLLVGIAVPLKYAADFPRLVSILGPIHGVAFILYSLWLAECAFAGKWKLGEVFKLWLSSFIPLGFLYSCPVIRRKQLAA
;
A
#
# COMPACT_ATOMS: atom_id res chain seq x y z
N MET A 1 14.82 7.01 55.12
CA MET A 1 15.75 6.74 54.01
C MET A 1 15.00 5.88 53.01
N THR A 2 14.31 6.56 52.08
CA THR A 2 13.32 5.98 51.17
C THR A 2 14.00 5.28 50.00
N GLU A 3 13.64 4.02 49.77
CA GLU A 3 13.97 3.28 48.56
C GLU A 3 13.48 4.05 47.34
N THR A 4 14.41 4.63 46.59
CA THR A 4 14.18 5.03 45.21
C THR A 4 14.11 3.75 44.38
N THR A 5 12.97 3.08 44.40
CA THR A 5 12.62 2.10 43.36
C THR A 5 12.53 2.86 42.05
N VAL A 6 13.65 2.88 41.32
CA VAL A 6 13.69 3.20 39.90
C VAL A 6 12.77 2.20 39.23
N LYS A 7 11.52 2.61 39.01
CA LYS A 7 10.56 1.94 38.15
C LYS A 7 11.17 1.94 36.76
N SER A 8 11.85 0.85 36.43
CA SER A 8 12.28 0.57 35.06
C SER A 8 11.08 0.78 34.14
N PRO A 9 11.15 1.70 33.16
CA PRO A 9 10.08 1.85 32.21
C PRO A 9 9.90 0.48 31.52
N ALA A 10 8.69 -0.06 31.59
CA ALA A 10 8.32 -1.27 30.87
C ALA A 10 8.84 -1.15 29.43
N PRO A 11 9.42 -2.21 28.84
CA PRO A 11 9.91 -2.14 27.46
C PRO A 11 8.74 -1.69 26.59
N GLU A 12 8.86 -0.48 26.02
CA GLU A 12 7.92 0.05 25.05
C GLU A 12 7.75 -1.00 23.95
N THR A 13 6.65 -1.76 24.00
CA THR A 13 6.33 -2.73 22.97
C THR A 13 5.90 -1.92 21.76
N LYS A 14 6.89 -1.54 20.94
CA LYS A 14 6.70 -0.97 19.61
C LYS A 14 5.57 -1.77 18.96
N PRO A 15 4.47 -1.13 18.52
CA PRO A 15 3.30 -1.85 18.06
C PRO A 15 3.75 -2.87 17.04
N ASP A 16 3.42 -4.12 17.31
CA ASP A 16 3.84 -5.29 16.56
C ASP A 16 3.25 -5.13 15.15
N ARG A 17 4.06 -4.56 14.24
CA ARG A 17 3.64 -4.22 12.87
C ARG A 17 3.01 -5.40 12.14
N TRP A 18 3.41 -6.60 12.51
CA TRP A 18 2.86 -7.87 12.03
C TRP A 18 1.37 -8.02 12.33
N LYS A 19 0.88 -7.56 13.48
CA LYS A 19 -0.55 -7.56 13.82
C LYS A 19 -1.32 -6.48 13.06
N GLN A 20 -0.69 -5.36 12.75
CA GLN A 20 -1.32 -4.30 11.94
C GLN A 20 -1.65 -4.80 10.52
N LEU A 21 -0.82 -5.69 9.95
CA LEU A 21 -1.07 -6.31 8.64
C LEU A 21 -2.30 -7.24 8.62
N LEU A 22 -2.72 -7.77 9.77
CA LEU A 22 -3.90 -8.64 9.86
C LEU A 22 -5.20 -7.82 9.75
N THR A 23 -5.15 -6.51 10.00
CA THR A 23 -6.31 -5.61 9.86
C THR A 23 -6.65 -5.34 8.39
N PRO A 24 -7.91 -5.06 8.04
CA PRO A 24 -8.30 -4.70 6.67
C PRO A 24 -7.50 -3.51 6.11
N LEU A 25 -7.23 -2.51 6.95
CA LEU A 25 -6.41 -1.34 6.60
C LEU A 25 -4.93 -1.70 6.39
N GLY A 26 -4.40 -2.66 7.15
CA GLY A 26 -3.05 -3.19 6.98
C GLY A 26 -2.85 -3.89 5.65
N ARG A 27 -3.81 -4.74 5.28
CA ARG A 27 -3.84 -5.42 3.97
C ARG A 27 -3.91 -4.42 2.83
N LEU A 28 -4.79 -3.42 2.93
CA LEU A 28 -4.89 -2.35 1.92
C LEU A 28 -3.56 -1.59 1.75
N GLN A 29 -2.85 -1.30 2.84
CA GLN A 29 -1.56 -0.63 2.77
C GLN A 29 -0.50 -1.51 2.09
N ALA A 30 -0.42 -2.79 2.45
CA ALA A 30 0.51 -3.72 1.81
C ALA A 30 0.22 -3.86 0.31
N MET A 31 -1.07 -3.98 -0.06
CA MET A 31 -1.48 -4.07 -1.47
C MET A 31 -1.21 -2.77 -2.23
N SER A 32 -1.33 -1.60 -1.61
CA SER A 32 -0.95 -0.32 -2.22
C SER A 32 0.53 -0.29 -2.62
N TYR A 33 1.41 -0.88 -1.80
CA TYR A 33 2.83 -0.99 -2.15
C TYR A 33 3.06 -1.99 -3.28
N VAL A 34 2.43 -3.16 -3.23
CA VAL A 34 2.57 -4.19 -4.28
C VAL A 34 2.09 -3.65 -5.62
N GLU A 35 0.92 -3.01 -5.64
CA GLU A 35 0.32 -2.42 -6.83
C GLU A 35 1.19 -1.29 -7.39
N GLY A 36 1.61 -0.33 -6.55
CA GLY A 36 2.50 0.75 -6.95
C GLY A 36 3.87 0.28 -7.47
N ILE A 37 4.50 -0.70 -6.82
CA ILE A 37 5.77 -1.28 -7.28
C ILE A 37 5.57 -2.04 -8.59
N SER A 38 4.48 -2.79 -8.74
CA SER A 38 4.18 -3.53 -9.97
C SER A 38 3.96 -2.60 -11.17
N LEU A 39 3.27 -1.46 -10.97
CA LEU A 39 3.11 -0.42 -11.99
C LEU A 39 4.45 0.22 -12.34
N LEU A 40 5.27 0.52 -11.33
CA LEU A 40 6.60 1.10 -11.52
C LEU A 40 7.53 0.17 -12.29
N LEU A 41 7.49 -1.14 -12.03
CA LEU A 41 8.24 -2.14 -12.78
C LEU A 41 7.73 -2.26 -14.22
N LEU A 42 6.41 -2.26 -14.43
CA LEU A 42 5.81 -2.32 -15.75
C LEU A 42 6.19 -1.10 -16.61
N VAL A 43 5.99 0.11 -16.09
CA VAL A 43 6.22 1.36 -16.83
C VAL A 43 7.69 1.76 -16.85
N GLY A 44 8.42 1.57 -15.74
CA GLY A 44 9.80 2.00 -15.59
C GLY A 44 10.84 1.02 -16.15
N ILE A 45 10.52 -0.26 -16.26
CA ILE A 45 11.45 -1.27 -16.79
C ILE A 45 10.90 -1.92 -18.05
N ALA A 46 9.68 -2.45 -18.00
CA ALA A 46 9.15 -3.25 -19.11
C ALA A 46 8.94 -2.43 -20.39
N VAL A 47 8.42 -1.19 -20.26
CA VAL A 47 8.22 -0.31 -21.41
C VAL A 47 9.54 0.18 -22.03
N PRO A 48 10.53 0.70 -21.27
CA PRO A 48 11.83 1.06 -21.84
C PRO A 48 12.54 -0.13 -22.47
N LEU A 49 12.50 -1.30 -21.83
CA LEU A 49 13.15 -2.49 -22.37
C LEU A 49 12.46 -2.99 -23.66
N LYS A 50 11.13 -2.85 -23.76
CA LYS A 50 10.37 -3.16 -24.98
C LYS A 50 10.88 -2.31 -26.15
N TYR A 51 11.13 -1.02 -25.95
CA TYR A 51 11.59 -0.12 -27.02
C TYR A 51 13.11 -0.17 -27.25
N ALA A 52 13.90 -0.45 -26.21
CA ALA A 52 15.36 -0.45 -26.29
C ALA A 52 15.96 -1.77 -26.80
N ALA A 53 15.30 -2.90 -26.50
CA ALA A 53 15.81 -4.25 -26.81
C ALA A 53 14.83 -5.11 -27.60
N ASP A 54 13.74 -4.52 -28.15
CA ASP A 54 12.68 -5.21 -28.90
C ASP A 54 12.17 -6.49 -28.19
N PHE A 55 12.10 -6.43 -26.84
CA PHE A 55 11.76 -7.58 -26.00
C PHE A 55 10.36 -7.42 -25.39
N PRO A 56 9.27 -7.59 -26.17
CA PRO A 56 7.90 -7.36 -25.70
C PRO A 56 7.44 -8.37 -24.63
N ARG A 57 8.15 -9.50 -24.48
CA ARG A 57 7.82 -10.58 -23.55
C ARG A 57 7.69 -10.09 -22.10
N LEU A 58 8.49 -9.11 -21.68
CA LEU A 58 8.45 -8.60 -20.30
C LEU A 58 7.14 -7.85 -20.01
N VAL A 59 6.67 -7.05 -20.95
CA VAL A 59 5.37 -6.35 -20.85
C VAL A 59 4.21 -7.34 -20.86
N SER A 60 4.28 -8.39 -21.70
CA SER A 60 3.24 -9.42 -21.76
C SER A 60 3.10 -10.24 -20.48
N ILE A 61 4.16 -10.33 -19.67
CA ILE A 61 4.14 -11.03 -18.37
C ILE A 61 3.74 -10.06 -17.24
N LEU A 62 4.40 -8.89 -17.17
CA LEU A 62 4.15 -7.92 -16.10
C LEU A 62 2.79 -7.24 -16.21
N GLY A 63 2.24 -7.10 -17.42
CA GLY A 63 0.93 -6.49 -17.65
C GLY A 63 -0.20 -7.23 -16.92
N PRO A 64 -0.39 -8.55 -17.17
CA PRO A 64 -1.36 -9.36 -16.44
C PRO A 64 -1.10 -9.42 -14.94
N ILE A 65 0.16 -9.52 -14.49
CA ILE A 65 0.52 -9.54 -13.06
C ILE A 65 0.07 -8.24 -12.39
N HIS A 66 0.38 -7.10 -12.98
CA HIS A 66 -0.06 -5.80 -12.48
C HIS A 66 -1.59 -5.67 -12.54
N GLY A 67 -2.23 -6.11 -13.62
CA GLY A 67 -3.69 -6.08 -13.76
C GLY A 67 -4.41 -6.85 -12.65
N VAL A 68 -3.93 -8.05 -12.29
CA VAL A 68 -4.48 -8.82 -11.16
C VAL A 68 -4.23 -8.09 -9.83
N ALA A 69 -3.03 -7.55 -9.62
CA ALA A 69 -2.71 -6.78 -8.42
C ALA A 69 -3.62 -5.54 -8.27
N PHE A 70 -3.89 -4.82 -9.36
CA PHE A 70 -4.77 -3.67 -9.41
C PHE A 70 -6.24 -4.02 -9.10
N ILE A 71 -6.74 -5.14 -9.64
CA ILE A 71 -8.09 -5.61 -9.33
C ILE A 71 -8.20 -5.96 -7.84
N LEU A 72 -7.25 -6.71 -7.30
CA LEU A 72 -7.23 -7.05 -5.87
C LEU A 72 -7.18 -5.79 -5.00
N TYR A 73 -6.29 -4.84 -5.33
CA TYR A 73 -6.23 -3.56 -4.65
C TYR A 73 -7.57 -2.81 -4.67
N SER A 74 -8.21 -2.74 -5.83
CA SER A 74 -9.51 -2.07 -6.01
C SER A 74 -10.61 -2.74 -5.17
N LEU A 75 -10.62 -4.07 -5.06
CA LEU A 75 -11.57 -4.80 -4.21
C LEU A 75 -11.38 -4.48 -2.73
N TRP A 76 -10.14 -4.50 -2.22
CA TRP A 76 -9.85 -4.12 -0.83
C TRP A 76 -10.14 -2.66 -0.54
N LEU A 77 -9.90 -1.78 -1.51
CA LEU A 77 -10.22 -0.37 -1.41
C LEU A 77 -11.73 -0.16 -1.33
N ALA A 78 -12.50 -0.89 -2.14
CA ALA A 78 -13.96 -0.90 -2.09
C ALA A 78 -14.49 -1.43 -0.75
N GLU A 79 -13.93 -2.53 -0.22
CA GLU A 79 -14.27 -3.06 1.11
C GLU A 79 -14.09 -1.99 2.20
N CYS A 80 -12.97 -1.26 2.18
CA CYS A 80 -12.71 -0.17 3.11
C CYS A 80 -13.65 1.04 2.91
N ALA A 81 -14.08 1.29 1.67
CA ALA A 81 -15.04 2.33 1.34
C ALA A 81 -16.44 2.00 1.90
N PHE A 82 -16.90 0.75 1.72
CA PHE A 82 -18.17 0.26 2.24
C PHE A 82 -18.20 0.17 3.77
N ALA A 83 -17.04 -0.02 4.42
CA ALA A 83 -16.91 0.03 5.88
C ALA A 83 -17.19 1.43 6.49
N GLY A 84 -17.54 2.45 5.67
CA GLY A 84 -18.17 3.69 6.12
C GLY A 84 -17.24 4.71 6.79
N LYS A 85 -15.92 4.45 6.87
CA LYS A 85 -14.95 5.33 7.53
C LYS A 85 -14.23 6.30 6.59
N TRP A 86 -14.52 6.25 5.29
CA TRP A 86 -13.79 6.96 4.25
C TRP A 86 -14.71 7.84 3.42
N LYS A 87 -14.29 9.07 3.11
CA LYS A 87 -15.03 9.94 2.18
C LYS A 87 -14.86 9.38 0.76
N LEU A 88 -15.93 9.39 -0.03
CA LEU A 88 -15.90 8.90 -1.42
C LEU A 88 -14.78 9.58 -2.25
N GLY A 89 -14.53 10.87 -2.01
CA GLY A 89 -13.44 11.61 -2.65
C GLY A 89 -12.04 11.19 -2.23
N GLU A 90 -11.84 10.66 -1.01
CA GLU A 90 -10.55 10.08 -0.59
C GLU A 90 -10.32 8.75 -1.30
N VAL A 91 -11.35 7.91 -1.38
CA VAL A 91 -11.33 6.62 -2.10
C VAL A 91 -11.02 6.84 -3.58
N PHE A 92 -11.71 7.80 -4.21
CA PHE A 92 -11.46 8.14 -5.62
C PHE A 92 -10.04 8.65 -5.85
N LYS A 93 -9.50 9.47 -4.95
CA LYS A 93 -8.10 9.92 -5.04
C LYS A 93 -7.12 8.76 -4.92
N LEU A 94 -7.34 7.83 -3.99
CA LEU A 94 -6.51 6.63 -3.83
C LEU A 94 -6.52 5.77 -5.09
N TRP A 95 -7.71 5.54 -5.64
CA TRP A 95 -7.88 4.77 -6.87
C TRP A 95 -7.23 5.45 -8.09
N LEU A 96 -7.39 6.77 -8.22
CA LEU A 96 -6.73 7.53 -9.30
C LEU A 96 -5.21 7.51 -9.15
N SER A 97 -4.72 7.53 -7.91
CA SER A 97 -3.30 7.45 -7.58
C SER A 97 -2.67 6.15 -8.11
N SER A 98 -3.41 5.04 -8.11
CA SER A 98 -2.95 3.74 -8.65
C SER A 98 -2.69 3.74 -10.16
N PHE A 99 -3.13 4.73 -10.92
CA PHE A 99 -2.76 4.85 -12.35
C PHE A 99 -1.45 5.60 -12.56
N ILE A 100 -0.92 6.24 -11.53
CA ILE A 100 0.27 7.07 -11.61
C ILE A 100 1.43 6.26 -11.01
N PRO A 101 2.56 6.04 -11.71
CA PRO A 101 3.70 5.24 -11.22
C PRO A 101 4.30 5.75 -9.89
N LEU A 102 4.01 6.99 -9.51
CA LEU A 102 4.40 7.60 -8.23
C LEU A 102 3.22 7.84 -7.27
N GLY A 103 2.02 7.38 -7.61
CA GLY A 103 0.84 7.61 -6.79
C GLY A 103 0.85 6.86 -5.45
N PHE A 104 1.60 5.77 -5.33
CA PHE A 104 1.75 5.10 -4.04
C PHE A 104 2.36 6.03 -2.95
N LEU A 105 3.15 7.04 -3.35
CA LEU A 105 3.72 8.04 -2.44
C LEU A 105 2.63 8.89 -1.78
N TYR A 106 1.50 9.09 -2.45
CA TYR A 106 0.33 9.77 -1.89
C TYR A 106 -0.56 8.80 -1.09
N SER A 107 -0.80 7.60 -1.63
CA SER A 107 -1.69 6.61 -1.02
C SER A 107 -1.18 6.12 0.34
N CYS A 108 0.12 5.93 0.46
CA CYS A 108 0.73 5.36 1.66
C CYS A 108 0.59 6.23 2.93
N PRO A 109 0.92 7.53 2.95
CA PRO A 109 0.73 8.35 4.15
C PRO A 109 -0.75 8.54 4.50
N VAL A 110 -1.63 8.56 3.50
CA VAL A 110 -3.09 8.69 3.71
C VAL A 110 -3.64 7.46 4.45
N ILE A 111 -3.32 6.25 3.97
CA ILE A 111 -3.75 5.00 4.62
C ILE A 111 -3.12 4.86 6.01
N ARG A 112 -1.83 5.19 6.16
CA ARG A 112 -1.13 5.12 7.44
C ARG A 112 -1.70 6.08 8.49
N ARG A 113 -2.11 7.30 8.10
CA ARG A 113 -2.77 8.24 9.03
C ARG A 113 -4.09 7.69 9.56
N LYS A 114 -4.87 7.01 8.72
CA LYS A 114 -6.14 6.38 9.11
C LYS A 114 -5.91 5.13 9.97
N GLN A 115 -4.85 4.37 9.75
CA GLN A 115 -4.47 3.25 10.63
C GLN A 115 -4.05 3.70 12.02
N LEU A 116 -3.39 4.85 12.15
CA LEU A 116 -2.98 5.41 13.45
C LEU A 116 -4.15 6.07 14.20
N ALA A 117 -5.22 6.44 13.48
CA ALA A 117 -6.41 7.07 14.04
C ALA A 117 -7.55 6.07 14.30
N ALA A 118 -7.36 4.78 14.00
CA ALA A 118 -8.32 3.70 14.18
C ALA A 118 -7.91 2.80 15.35
#